data_AF-A0A814U9D6-F1
#
_entry.id   AF-A0A814U9D6-F1
#
_cell.length_a   1.000
_cell.length_b   1.000
_cell.length_c   1.000
_cell.angle_alpha   90.00
_cell.angle_beta   90.00
_cell.angle_gamma   90.00
#
_symmetry.space_group_name_H-M   'P 1'
#
loop_
_entity.id
_entity.type
_entity.pdbx_description
1 polymer ?
#
loop_
_entity_poly.entity_id
_entity_poly.type
_entity_poly.pdbx_seq_one_letter_code
_entity_poly.pdbx_strand_id
1 'polypeptide(L)'
;MISYSHKEKVLCKQIYEELIKSGYHVWIDFDQMHGNVMDAMAQAIEQSHTIIICMSEQYRKSNYCRAEAQYAFQQQRKIVPVLLQKQYKPDGWLLFLIGQLYYVDFIKYEFSRAMEILFKELKATNIVDNNAGNVQFKENAVVTSHVLQMSSPKLYLSPILPEKITDWTQIHVQEWLTRHNLIHLSRLLVDCNGSSLLYLDDLLRHGDIKQTLSLLQEDSLRRTGQSLSYIELSIFGSLMNEQKLFLQSNVAAQVTTVASDNYKKCSLFCCRIM
;
A
#
# COMPACT_ATOMS: atom_id res chain seq x y z
N MET A 1 -0.17 -6.25 16.85
CA MET A 1 -0.24 -7.38 15.90
C MET A 1 1.16 -7.81 15.46
N ILE A 2 1.37 -9.12 15.24
CA ILE A 2 2.56 -9.66 14.57
C ILE A 2 2.17 -10.02 13.13
N SER A 3 2.84 -9.37 12.18
CA SER A 3 2.73 -9.66 10.76
C SER A 3 3.92 -10.51 10.32
N TYR A 4 3.67 -11.69 9.74
CA TYR A 4 4.73 -12.65 9.40
C TYR A 4 4.34 -13.53 8.20
N SER A 5 5.33 -14.18 7.57
CA SER A 5 5.07 -15.23 6.58
C SER A 5 5.01 -16.60 7.26
N HIS A 6 4.10 -17.47 6.83
CA HIS A 6 3.94 -18.80 7.44
C HIS A 6 5.21 -19.66 7.49
N LYS A 7 6.23 -19.38 6.65
CA LYS A 7 7.53 -20.08 6.73
C LYS A 7 8.27 -19.80 8.04
N GLU A 8 8.03 -18.66 8.68
CA GLU A 8 8.64 -18.24 9.93
C GLU A 8 7.74 -18.51 11.16
N LYS A 9 6.71 -19.37 11.03
CA LYS A 9 5.71 -19.66 12.09
C LYS A 9 6.33 -20.09 13.42
N VAL A 10 7.39 -20.90 13.40
CA VAL A 10 8.03 -21.42 14.62
C VAL A 10 8.63 -20.28 15.46
N LEU A 11 9.46 -19.43 14.84
CA LEU A 11 10.09 -18.29 15.52
C LEU A 11 9.05 -17.24 15.94
N CYS A 12 8.05 -16.96 15.10
CA CYS A 12 6.98 -16.02 15.45
C CYS A 12 6.14 -16.51 16.62
N LYS A 13 5.91 -17.83 16.74
CA LYS A 13 5.23 -18.42 17.89
C LYS A 13 6.02 -18.25 19.18
N GLN A 14 7.34 -18.43 19.14
CA GLN A 14 8.20 -18.18 20.31
C GLN A 14 8.14 -16.71 20.76
N ILE A 15 8.22 -15.77 19.81
CA ILE A 15 8.09 -14.33 20.10
C ILE A 15 6.72 -14.04 20.69
N TYR A 16 5.65 -14.59 20.12
CA TYR A 16 4.29 -14.45 20.64
C TYR A 16 4.17 -14.92 22.09
N GLU A 17 4.67 -16.12 22.41
CA GLU A 17 4.61 -16.68 23.77
C GLU A 17 5.31 -15.78 24.79
N GLU A 18 6.50 -15.25 24.46
CA GLU A 18 7.22 -14.33 25.35
C GLU A 18 6.54 -12.97 25.52
N LEU A 19 5.91 -12.44 24.46
CA LEU A 19 5.14 -11.20 24.55
C LEU A 19 3.91 -11.39 25.46
N ILE A 20 3.20 -12.51 25.33
CA ILE A 20 2.04 -12.86 26.17
C ILE A 20 2.46 -13.02 27.64
N LYS A 21 3.54 -13.78 27.91
CA LYS A 21 4.11 -13.93 29.26
C LYS A 21 4.46 -12.59 29.90
N SER A 22 4.88 -11.62 29.09
CA SER A 22 5.23 -10.27 29.53
C SER A 22 4.03 -9.31 29.64
N GLY A 23 2.80 -9.81 29.46
CA GLY A 23 1.57 -9.05 29.65
C GLY A 23 1.07 -8.26 28.44
N TYR A 24 1.61 -8.48 27.23
CA TYR A 24 1.11 -7.83 26.02
C TYR A 24 -0.10 -8.56 25.45
N HIS A 25 -1.10 -7.82 25.00
CA HIS A 25 -2.17 -8.37 24.16
C HIS A 25 -1.69 -8.42 22.71
N VAL A 26 -1.48 -9.62 22.19
CA VAL A 26 -0.92 -9.81 20.84
C VAL A 26 -1.92 -10.54 19.96
N TRP A 27 -2.16 -9.98 18.79
CA TRP A 27 -2.85 -10.66 17.71
C TRP A 27 -1.84 -11.23 16.71
N ILE A 28 -2.06 -12.47 16.28
CA ILE A 28 -1.26 -13.18 15.27
C ILE A 28 -2.15 -14.24 14.58
N ASP A 29 -2.04 -14.35 13.27
CA ASP A 29 -2.75 -15.36 12.49
C ASP A 29 -1.96 -16.67 12.42
N PHE A 30 -2.26 -17.64 13.29
CA PHE A 30 -1.59 -18.95 13.26
C PHE A 30 -2.21 -19.94 12.27
N ASP A 31 -3.52 -19.85 12.05
CA ASP A 31 -4.30 -20.82 11.31
C ASP A 31 -4.93 -20.08 10.14
N GLN A 32 -4.39 -20.32 8.94
CA GLN A 32 -4.80 -19.67 7.69
C GLN A 32 -6.28 -19.29 7.73
N MET A 33 -6.56 -18.00 7.87
CA MET A 33 -7.94 -17.55 8.05
C MET A 33 -8.82 -18.07 6.91
N HIS A 34 -9.98 -18.60 7.26
CA HIS A 34 -11.01 -19.03 6.31
C HIS A 34 -12.15 -18.01 6.32
N GLY A 35 -12.62 -17.58 5.14
CA GLY A 35 -13.70 -16.59 5.02
C GLY A 35 -13.19 -15.20 4.66
N ASN A 36 -13.69 -14.15 5.34
CA ASN A 36 -13.37 -12.75 5.03
C ASN A 36 -12.04 -12.32 5.68
N VAL A 37 -10.94 -12.89 5.16
CA VAL A 37 -9.58 -12.71 5.66
C VAL A 37 -9.17 -11.23 5.70
N MET A 38 -9.59 -10.45 4.69
CA MET A 38 -9.21 -9.04 4.56
C MET A 38 -9.80 -8.16 5.67
N ASP A 39 -11.08 -8.36 6.02
CA ASP A 39 -11.73 -7.59 7.09
C ASP A 39 -11.13 -7.92 8.46
N ALA A 40 -10.83 -9.20 8.72
CA ALA A 40 -10.21 -9.62 9.97
C ALA A 40 -8.80 -9.03 10.12
N MET A 41 -8.00 -9.02 9.05
CA MET A 41 -6.68 -8.38 9.04
C MET A 41 -6.77 -6.86 9.22
N ALA A 42 -7.73 -6.21 8.56
CA ALA A 42 -7.94 -4.76 8.70
C ALA A 42 -8.28 -4.40 10.16
N GLN A 43 -9.24 -5.11 10.76
CA GLN A 43 -9.62 -4.92 12.16
C GLN A 43 -8.43 -5.15 13.10
N ALA A 44 -7.61 -6.18 12.87
CA ALA A 44 -6.43 -6.46 13.69
C ALA A 44 -5.40 -5.31 13.64
N ILE A 45 -5.21 -4.69 12.48
CA ILE A 45 -4.32 -3.54 12.30
C ILE A 45 -4.92 -2.29 12.96
N GLU A 46 -6.22 -2.04 12.79
CA GLU A 46 -6.90 -0.88 13.37
C GLU A 46 -6.92 -0.90 14.91
N GLN A 47 -7.11 -2.08 15.50
CA GLN A 47 -7.12 -2.29 16.94
C GLN A 47 -5.71 -2.38 17.55
N SER A 48 -4.68 -2.57 16.73
CA SER A 48 -3.30 -2.65 17.20
C SER A 48 -2.65 -1.27 17.28
N HIS A 49 -1.97 -1.00 18.39
CA HIS A 49 -1.11 0.19 18.51
C HIS A 49 0.21 0.01 17.75
N THR A 50 0.79 -1.19 17.85
CA THR A 50 2.08 -1.55 17.26
C THR A 50 1.94 -2.76 16.36
N ILE A 51 2.57 -2.68 15.20
CA ILE A 51 2.68 -3.74 14.20
C ILE A 51 4.13 -4.20 14.15
N ILE A 52 4.36 -5.44 14.57
CA ILE A 52 5.67 -6.09 14.45
C ILE A 52 5.75 -6.72 13.07
N ILE A 53 6.71 -6.29 12.24
CA ILE A 53 6.91 -6.84 10.89
C ILE A 53 8.07 -7.83 10.92
N CYS A 54 7.76 -9.11 10.77
CA CYS A 54 8.75 -10.18 10.72
C CYS A 54 9.32 -10.32 9.30
N MET A 55 10.46 -9.67 9.07
CA MET A 55 11.13 -9.61 7.79
C MET A 55 11.77 -10.94 7.38
N SER A 56 11.39 -11.40 6.20
CA SER A 56 11.99 -12.50 5.46
C SER A 56 11.79 -12.28 3.95
N GLU A 57 12.49 -13.05 3.13
CA GLU A 57 12.29 -13.03 1.68
C GLU A 57 10.86 -13.43 1.31
N GLN A 58 10.27 -14.35 2.07
CA GLN A 58 8.91 -14.83 1.87
C GLN A 58 7.88 -13.79 2.28
N TYR A 59 8.12 -13.10 3.40
CA TYR A 59 7.34 -11.94 3.80
C TYR A 59 7.30 -10.90 2.67
N ARG A 60 8.46 -10.61 2.08
CA ARG A 60 8.59 -9.63 0.99
C ARG A 60 7.90 -10.05 -0.31
N LYS A 61 7.72 -11.35 -0.54
CA LYS A 61 7.04 -11.90 -1.72
C LYS A 61 5.53 -12.06 -1.51
N SER A 62 5.06 -12.07 -0.27
CA SER A 62 3.64 -12.25 0.06
C SER A 62 2.84 -10.97 -0.18
N ASN A 63 1.80 -11.08 -1.01
CA ASN A 63 0.86 -9.97 -1.26
C ASN A 63 0.07 -9.59 -0.01
N TYR A 64 -0.29 -10.56 0.84
CA TYR A 64 -0.98 -10.31 2.10
C TYR A 64 -0.10 -9.52 3.06
N CYS A 65 1.15 -9.96 3.25
CA CYS A 65 2.11 -9.26 4.11
C CYS A 65 2.42 -7.84 3.62
N ARG A 66 2.45 -7.65 2.28
CA ARG A 66 2.58 -6.32 1.67
C ARG A 66 1.37 -5.45 1.98
N ALA A 67 0.16 -5.97 1.81
CA ALA A 67 -1.08 -5.24 2.12
C ALA A 67 -1.14 -4.85 3.61
N GLU A 68 -0.80 -5.75 4.53
CA GLU A 68 -0.74 -5.47 5.97
C GLU A 68 0.25 -4.36 6.29
N ALA A 69 1.47 -4.46 5.76
CA ALA A 69 2.51 -3.45 6.00
C ALA A 69 2.10 -2.08 5.46
N GLN A 70 1.53 -2.03 4.25
CA GLN A 70 1.06 -0.80 3.63
C GLN A 70 -0.11 -0.20 4.41
N TYR A 71 -1.07 -1.02 4.83
CA TYR A 71 -2.23 -0.55 5.59
C TYR A 71 -1.82 -0.06 6.98
N ALA A 72 -0.94 -0.78 7.68
CA ALA A 72 -0.34 -0.32 8.93
C ALA A 72 0.36 1.04 8.78
N PHE A 73 1.10 1.24 7.69
CA PHE A 73 1.76 2.51 7.38
C PHE A 73 0.75 3.63 7.10
N GLN A 74 -0.29 3.37 6.31
CA GLN A 74 -1.37 4.33 6.02
C GLN A 74 -2.13 4.74 7.28
N GLN A 75 -2.39 3.80 8.17
CA GLN A 75 -3.03 4.02 9.46
C GLN A 75 -2.08 4.60 10.52
N GLN A 76 -0.86 4.99 10.12
CA GLN A 76 0.18 5.56 10.99
C GLN A 76 0.43 4.72 12.25
N ARG A 77 0.29 3.39 12.14
CA ARG A 77 0.59 2.49 13.25
C ARG A 77 2.09 2.47 13.49
N LYS A 78 2.48 2.29 14.75
CA LYS A 78 3.90 2.12 15.08
C LYS A 78 4.39 0.81 14.47
N ILE A 79 5.37 0.89 13.57
CA ILE A 79 5.96 -0.29 12.94
C ILE A 79 7.29 -0.62 13.63
N VAL A 80 7.45 -1.87 14.06
CA VAL A 80 8.70 -2.39 14.62
C VAL A 80 9.17 -3.54 13.74
N PRO A 81 10.17 -3.32 12.86
CA PRO A 81 10.68 -4.38 12.01
C PRO A 81 11.58 -5.34 12.81
N VAL A 82 11.47 -6.62 12.50
CA VAL A 82 12.21 -7.70 13.13
C VAL A 82 12.79 -8.61 12.05
N LEU A 83 14.10 -8.88 12.08
CA LEU A 83 14.77 -9.75 11.12
C LEU A 83 14.78 -11.19 11.62
N LEU A 84 14.11 -12.09 10.88
CA LEU A 84 14.02 -13.52 11.23
C LEU A 84 14.76 -14.45 10.26
N GLN A 85 15.26 -13.94 9.13
CA GLN A 85 15.95 -14.73 8.12
C GLN A 85 17.44 -14.37 8.03
N LYS A 86 18.30 -15.38 8.08
CA LYS A 86 19.74 -15.20 7.96
C LYS A 86 20.13 -14.66 6.58
N GLN A 87 21.03 -13.67 6.58
CA GLN A 87 21.54 -12.99 5.37
C GLN A 87 20.46 -12.30 4.52
N TYR A 88 19.25 -12.13 5.03
CA TYR A 88 18.22 -11.38 4.34
C TYR A 88 18.48 -9.87 4.48
N LYS A 89 18.34 -9.16 3.36
CA LYS A 89 18.32 -7.69 3.34
C LYS A 89 17.03 -7.26 2.68
N PRO A 90 16.23 -6.38 3.32
CA PRO A 90 15.03 -5.86 2.69
C PRO A 90 15.39 -5.10 1.42
N ASP A 91 14.58 -5.26 0.39
CA ASP A 91 14.70 -4.57 -0.90
C ASP A 91 13.32 -4.11 -1.41
N GLY A 92 13.31 -3.30 -2.48
CA GLY A 92 12.09 -2.83 -3.14
C GLY A 92 11.10 -2.15 -2.19
N TRP A 93 9.85 -2.61 -2.22
CA TRP A 93 8.75 -2.01 -1.45
C TRP A 93 8.95 -2.10 0.07
N LEU A 94 9.57 -3.19 0.55
CA LEU A 94 9.76 -3.39 1.98
C LEU A 94 10.85 -2.44 2.47
N LEU A 95 11.99 -2.36 1.78
CA LEU A 95 13.04 -1.39 2.11
C LEU A 95 12.54 0.05 2.08
N PHE A 96 11.69 0.40 1.12
CA PHE A 96 11.09 1.73 1.07
C PHE A 96 10.24 2.05 2.31
N LEU A 97 9.50 1.06 2.83
CA LEU A 97 8.57 1.24 3.94
C LEU A 97 9.27 1.29 5.30
N ILE A 98 10.26 0.42 5.52
CA ILE A 98 10.90 0.23 6.84
C ILE A 98 12.39 0.60 6.86
N GLY A 99 12.99 1.03 5.75
CA GLY A 99 14.44 1.25 5.65
C GLY A 99 14.99 2.36 6.54
N GLN A 100 14.15 3.28 7.01
CA GLN A 100 14.51 4.34 7.96
C GLN A 100 14.31 3.91 9.42
N LEU A 101 13.70 2.75 9.67
CA LEU A 101 13.41 2.26 11.01
C LEU A 101 14.55 1.37 11.50
N TYR A 102 14.83 1.44 12.80
CA TYR A 102 15.66 0.46 13.47
C TYR A 102 14.94 -0.88 13.50
N TYR A 103 15.64 -1.96 13.15
CA TYR A 103 15.11 -3.31 13.22
C TYR A 103 15.82 -4.13 14.29
N VAL A 104 15.07 -5.05 14.91
CA VAL A 104 15.61 -6.01 15.88
C VAL A 104 16.09 -7.26 15.14
N ASP A 105 17.35 -7.61 15.32
CA ASP A 105 17.96 -8.75 14.62
C ASP A 105 17.99 -10.01 15.49
N PHE A 106 17.10 -10.97 15.21
CA PHE A 106 17.04 -12.26 15.90
C PHE A 106 18.03 -13.28 15.34
N ILE A 107 18.76 -12.95 14.27
CA ILE A 107 19.83 -13.78 13.70
C ILE A 107 21.17 -13.44 14.32
N LYS A 108 21.42 -12.16 14.59
CA LYS A 108 22.67 -11.67 15.16
C LYS A 108 22.79 -11.92 16.67
N TYR A 109 21.70 -11.78 17.40
CA TYR A 109 21.68 -11.91 18.87
C TYR A 109 21.02 -13.21 19.31
N GLU A 110 21.39 -13.71 20.48
CA GLU A 110 20.63 -14.79 21.13
C GLU A 110 19.19 -14.34 21.40
N PHE A 111 18.25 -15.30 21.35
CA PHE A 111 16.82 -15.02 21.41
C PHE A 111 16.42 -14.14 22.61
N SER A 112 16.90 -14.45 23.82
CA SER A 112 16.60 -13.67 25.03
C SER A 112 17.06 -12.22 24.89
N ARG A 113 18.25 -12.00 24.33
CA ARG A 113 18.79 -10.65 24.12
C ARG A 113 18.02 -9.88 23.05
N ALA A 114 17.64 -10.55 21.96
CA ALA A 114 16.80 -9.96 20.92
C ALA A 114 15.42 -9.56 21.47
N MET A 115 14.83 -10.41 22.33
CA MET A 115 13.57 -10.11 23.01
C MET A 115 13.68 -8.89 23.94
N GLU A 116 14.76 -8.73 24.70
CA GLU A 116 14.99 -7.53 25.52
C GLU A 116 15.00 -6.25 24.69
N ILE A 117 15.68 -6.28 23.53
CA ILE A 117 15.72 -5.16 22.59
C ILE A 117 14.32 -4.90 22.04
N LEU A 118 13.60 -5.95 21.63
CA LEU A 118 12.22 -5.82 21.15
C LEU A 118 11.31 -5.19 22.21
N PHE A 119 11.39 -5.60 23.48
CA PHE A 119 10.61 -4.99 24.56
C PHE A 119 10.94 -3.51 24.75
N LYS A 120 12.21 -3.13 24.63
CA LYS A 120 12.62 -1.73 24.70
C LYS A 120 12.00 -0.93 23.57
N GLU A 121 12.08 -1.44 22.35
CA GLU A 121 11.48 -0.79 21.17
C GLU A 121 9.96 -0.71 21.28
N LEU A 122 9.28 -1.74 21.82
CA LEU A 122 7.83 -1.72 22.03
C LEU A 122 7.41 -0.64 23.03
N LYS A 123 8.17 -0.44 24.12
CA LYS A 123 7.91 0.56 25.16
C LYS A 123 8.23 2.00 24.74
N ALA A 124 9.15 2.20 23.81
CA ALA A 124 9.52 3.54 23.33
C ALA A 124 8.34 4.19 22.60
N THR A 125 7.53 5.01 23.27
CA THR A 125 6.46 5.78 22.63
C THR A 125 7.09 6.88 21.77
N ASN A 126 6.77 6.92 20.47
CA ASN A 126 7.11 8.06 19.62
C ASN A 126 6.25 9.24 20.07
N ILE A 127 6.78 10.07 20.98
CA ILE A 127 6.30 11.42 21.19
C ILE A 127 6.66 12.17 19.90
N VAL A 128 5.68 12.33 19.02
CA VAL A 128 5.78 13.28 17.90
C VAL A 128 5.51 14.66 18.49
N ASP A 129 6.53 15.26 19.12
CA ASP A 129 6.52 16.71 19.34
C ASP A 129 6.82 17.37 18.00
N ASN A 130 5.83 18.08 17.48
CA ASN A 130 5.98 19.05 16.41
C ASN A 130 6.98 20.13 16.85
N ASN A 131 8.27 19.95 16.52
CA ASN A 131 9.21 21.06 16.44
C ASN A 131 10.25 20.78 15.37
N ALA A 132 10.10 21.49 14.25
CA ALA A 132 11.18 21.71 13.32
C ALA A 132 12.35 22.38 14.05
N GLY A 133 13.52 21.73 14.11
CA GLY A 133 14.73 22.35 14.65
C GLY A 133 15.84 21.37 14.98
N ASN A 134 16.86 21.35 14.11
CA ASN A 134 18.24 20.90 14.38
C ASN A 134 18.46 19.46 14.85
N VAL A 135 18.85 18.59 13.91
CA VAL A 135 19.70 17.44 14.22
C VAL A 135 21.11 17.73 13.71
N GLN A 136 22.02 17.97 14.65
CA GLN A 136 23.46 18.00 14.43
C GLN A 136 23.94 16.57 14.10
N PHE A 137 24.48 16.38 12.90
CA PHE A 137 25.24 15.19 12.57
C PHE A 137 26.62 15.26 13.24
N LYS A 138 26.94 14.28 14.08
CA LYS A 138 28.32 14.00 14.49
C LYS A 138 28.87 12.87 13.62
N GLU A 139 29.79 13.24 12.75
CA GLU A 139 30.70 12.35 12.01
C GLU A 139 31.60 11.55 12.94
N ASN A 140 31.90 10.31 12.53
CA ASN A 140 33.18 9.61 12.65
C ASN A 140 33.06 8.37 11.72
N ALA A 141 33.51 8.46 10.45
CA ALA A 141 34.80 7.97 9.93
C ALA A 141 34.90 6.42 9.86
N VAL A 142 35.33 5.70 8.80
CA VAL A 142 36.06 6.03 7.54
C VAL A 142 36.06 4.76 6.61
N VAL A 143 35.78 4.94 5.30
CA VAL A 143 36.41 4.36 4.07
C VAL A 143 36.25 2.83 3.80
N THR A 144 35.90 2.29 2.61
CA THR A 144 36.39 2.56 1.23
C THR A 144 35.38 2.24 0.12
N SER A 145 35.55 2.97 -0.98
CA SER A 145 34.81 3.13 -2.24
C SER A 145 34.80 1.96 -3.23
N HIS A 146 33.67 1.81 -3.94
CA HIS A 146 33.65 1.81 -5.42
C HIS A 146 32.35 2.47 -5.90
N VAL A 147 32.47 3.71 -6.34
CA VAL A 147 31.38 4.53 -6.90
C VAL A 147 31.25 4.19 -8.38
N LEU A 148 30.17 3.50 -8.77
CA LEU A 148 29.65 3.64 -10.12
C LEU A 148 28.72 4.86 -10.10
N GLN A 149 29.20 5.94 -10.72
CA GLN A 149 28.38 7.07 -11.11
C GLN A 149 27.24 6.57 -12.00
N MET A 150 26.01 6.66 -11.52
CA MET A 150 24.87 6.90 -12.38
C MET A 150 24.12 8.12 -11.86
N SER A 151 23.88 9.03 -12.79
CA SER A 151 23.15 10.27 -12.64
C SER A 151 21.86 10.09 -11.84
N SER A 152 21.65 11.03 -10.92
CA SER A 152 20.44 11.20 -10.12
C SER A 152 19.18 11.24 -10.98
N PRO A 153 18.17 10.38 -10.76
CA PRO A 153 16.83 10.66 -11.20
C PRO A 153 16.27 11.76 -10.29
N LYS A 154 15.84 12.86 -10.91
CA LYS A 154 15.11 13.95 -10.24
C LYS A 154 13.99 13.37 -9.37
N LEU A 155 13.91 13.85 -8.12
CA LEU A 155 12.78 13.64 -7.21
C LEU A 155 11.49 14.09 -7.91
N TYR A 156 10.68 13.15 -8.39
CA TYR A 156 9.29 13.43 -8.70
C TYR A 156 8.47 13.16 -7.45
N LEU A 157 7.94 14.23 -6.84
CA LEU A 157 6.79 14.11 -5.95
C LEU A 157 5.70 13.32 -6.68
N SER A 158 5.04 12.40 -5.98
CA SER A 158 3.93 11.62 -6.52
C SER A 158 2.88 12.54 -7.14
N PRO A 159 2.48 12.37 -8.41
CA PRO A 159 1.38 13.14 -8.97
C PRO A 159 0.11 12.79 -8.20
N ILE A 160 -0.61 13.82 -7.75
CA ILE A 160 -2.01 13.67 -7.39
C ILE A 160 -2.71 13.23 -8.68
N LEU A 161 -3.31 12.04 -8.70
CA LEU A 161 -4.08 11.58 -9.86
C LEU A 161 -5.24 12.58 -10.11
N PRO A 162 -5.44 13.05 -11.34
CA PRO A 162 -6.57 13.94 -11.66
C PRO A 162 -7.91 13.29 -11.28
N GLU A 163 -8.88 14.09 -10.82
CA GLU A 163 -10.18 13.59 -10.36
C GLU A 163 -11.00 12.89 -11.47
N LYS A 164 -10.82 13.31 -12.73
CA LYS A 164 -11.50 12.69 -13.88
C LYS A 164 -10.54 11.78 -14.62
N ILE A 165 -10.98 10.55 -14.88
CA ILE A 165 -10.22 9.58 -15.69
C ILE A 165 -9.94 10.13 -17.09
N THR A 166 -10.82 10.94 -17.68
CA THR A 166 -10.58 11.56 -19.01
C THR A 166 -9.33 12.42 -19.06
N ASP A 167 -8.89 12.95 -17.92
CA ASP A 167 -7.73 13.83 -17.79
C ASP A 167 -6.44 13.04 -17.50
N TRP A 168 -6.54 11.71 -17.41
CA TRP A 168 -5.40 10.86 -17.15
C TRP A 168 -4.54 10.71 -18.40
N THR A 169 -3.27 11.08 -18.26
CA THR A 169 -2.22 10.79 -19.23
C THR A 169 -1.80 9.32 -19.13
N GLN A 170 -0.97 8.86 -20.06
CA GLN A 170 -0.38 7.51 -20.00
C GLN A 170 0.37 7.27 -18.68
N ILE A 171 1.04 8.30 -18.14
CA ILE A 171 1.75 8.22 -16.86
C ILE A 171 0.77 7.97 -15.71
N HIS A 172 -0.34 8.70 -15.68
CA HIS A 172 -1.37 8.52 -14.64
C HIS A 172 -2.01 7.13 -14.71
N VAL A 173 -2.29 6.61 -15.91
CA VAL A 173 -2.81 5.24 -16.09
C VAL A 173 -1.79 4.21 -15.60
N GLN A 174 -0.51 4.36 -15.96
CA GLN A 174 0.56 3.46 -15.53
C GLN A 174 0.76 3.48 -14.01
N GLU A 175 0.76 4.66 -13.40
CA GLU A 175 0.82 4.82 -11.95
C GLU A 175 -0.40 4.21 -11.26
N TRP A 176 -1.60 4.41 -11.80
CA TRP A 176 -2.83 3.83 -11.25
C TRP A 176 -2.83 2.31 -11.31
N LEU A 177 -2.54 1.72 -12.48
CA LEU A 177 -2.44 0.26 -12.64
C LEU A 177 -1.37 -0.32 -11.72
N THR A 178 -0.21 0.33 -11.63
CA THR A 178 0.89 -0.12 -10.76
C THR A 178 0.55 0.02 -9.28
N ARG A 179 -0.17 1.09 -8.89
CA ARG A 179 -0.65 1.33 -7.51
C ARG A 179 -1.62 0.24 -7.06
N HIS A 180 -2.48 -0.22 -7.97
CA HIS A 180 -3.42 -1.31 -7.73
C HIS A 180 -2.84 -2.71 -8.01
N ASN A 181 -1.51 -2.82 -8.18
CA ASN A 181 -0.78 -4.06 -8.38
C ASN A 181 -1.22 -4.85 -9.64
N LEU A 182 -1.77 -4.15 -10.65
CA LEU A 182 -2.15 -4.70 -11.95
C LEU A 182 -0.94 -4.65 -12.91
N ILE A 183 0.13 -5.36 -12.56
CA ILE A 183 1.45 -5.26 -13.22
C ILE A 183 1.42 -5.82 -14.64
N HIS A 184 0.66 -6.89 -14.89
CA HIS A 184 0.55 -7.42 -16.26
C HIS A 184 -0.28 -6.48 -17.15
N LEU A 185 -1.36 -5.91 -16.61
CA LEU A 185 -2.14 -4.90 -17.32
C LEU A 185 -1.36 -3.60 -17.53
N SER A 186 -0.50 -3.18 -16.59
CA SER A 186 0.34 -2.00 -16.79
C SER A 186 1.31 -2.20 -17.97
N ARG A 187 1.88 -3.40 -18.10
CA ARG A 187 2.71 -3.78 -19.26
C ARG A 187 1.92 -3.91 -20.57
N LEU A 188 0.68 -4.37 -20.50
CA LEU A 188 -0.19 -4.51 -21.68
C LEU A 188 -0.69 -3.15 -22.17
N LEU A 189 -0.98 -2.24 -21.25
CA LEU A 189 -1.62 -0.94 -21.48
C LEU A 189 -0.63 0.23 -21.38
N VAL A 190 0.64 0.00 -21.77
CA VAL A 190 1.73 1.01 -21.72
C VAL A 190 1.35 2.33 -22.40
N ASP A 191 0.69 2.24 -23.55
CA ASP A 191 0.34 3.41 -24.37
C ASP A 191 -1.08 3.95 -24.08
N CYS A 192 -1.81 3.39 -23.12
CA CYS A 192 -3.18 3.78 -22.83
C CYS A 192 -3.23 5.03 -21.96
N ASN A 193 -3.97 6.05 -22.44
CA ASN A 193 -4.41 7.17 -21.61
C ASN A 193 -5.80 6.86 -21.01
N GLY A 194 -6.30 7.75 -20.14
CA GLY A 194 -7.57 7.49 -19.45
C GLY A 194 -8.78 7.39 -20.36
N SER A 195 -8.80 8.12 -21.47
CA SER A 195 -9.85 7.99 -22.50
C SER A 195 -9.81 6.61 -23.18
N SER A 196 -8.62 6.11 -23.51
CA SER A 196 -8.45 4.74 -24.01
C SER A 196 -8.85 3.69 -22.97
N LEU A 197 -8.58 3.94 -21.69
CA LEU A 197 -8.94 3.04 -20.58
C LEU A 197 -10.46 2.95 -20.39
N LEU A 198 -11.16 4.08 -20.49
CA LEU A 198 -12.62 4.12 -20.46
C LEU A 198 -13.24 3.41 -21.65
N TYR A 199 -12.66 3.58 -22.84
CA TYR A 199 -13.12 2.87 -24.04
C TYR A 199 -12.89 1.36 -23.94
N LEU A 200 -11.76 0.93 -23.36
CA LEU A 200 -11.50 -0.48 -23.08
C LEU A 200 -12.52 -1.07 -22.09
N ASP A 201 -12.84 -0.35 -21.01
CA ASP A 201 -13.88 -0.77 -20.06
C ASP A 201 -15.28 -0.81 -20.70
N ASP A 202 -15.58 0.09 -21.64
CA ASP A 202 -16.83 0.07 -22.40
C ASP A 202 -16.91 -1.15 -23.34
N LEU A 203 -15.82 -1.46 -24.05
CA LEU A 203 -15.71 -2.66 -24.88
C LEU A 203 -15.87 -3.96 -24.07
N LEU A 204 -15.31 -4.00 -22.86
CA LEU A 204 -15.43 -5.15 -21.96
C LEU A 204 -16.85 -5.34 -21.42
N ARG A 205 -17.70 -4.31 -21.43
CA ARG A 205 -19.08 -4.36 -20.89
C ARG A 205 -20.14 -4.52 -21.95
N HIS A 206 -20.00 -3.81 -23.07
CA HIS A 206 -21.02 -3.71 -24.11
C HIS A 206 -20.63 -4.42 -25.40
N GLY A 207 -19.35 -4.80 -25.56
CA GLY A 207 -18.86 -5.55 -26.71
C GLY A 207 -19.10 -7.06 -26.59
N ASP A 208 -18.66 -7.81 -27.60
CA ASP A 208 -18.56 -9.26 -27.49
C ASP A 208 -17.44 -9.60 -26.50
N ILE A 209 -17.84 -9.93 -25.27
CA ILE A 209 -16.96 -10.24 -24.16
C ILE A 209 -15.99 -11.38 -24.51
N LYS A 210 -16.47 -12.43 -25.20
CA LYS A 210 -15.63 -13.60 -25.53
C LYS A 210 -14.57 -13.22 -26.55
N GLN A 211 -14.95 -12.49 -27.59
CA GLN A 211 -14.03 -12.04 -28.63
C GLN A 211 -13.00 -11.04 -28.06
N THR A 212 -13.46 -10.08 -27.26
CA THR A 212 -12.60 -9.04 -26.65
C THR A 212 -11.59 -9.64 -25.67
N LEU A 213 -12.02 -10.61 -24.85
CA LEU A 213 -11.13 -11.33 -23.94
C LEU A 213 -10.11 -12.19 -24.68
N SER A 214 -10.53 -12.86 -25.76
CA SER A 214 -9.62 -13.64 -26.61
C SER A 214 -8.54 -12.75 -27.23
N LEU A 215 -8.93 -11.61 -27.80
CA LEU A 215 -8.00 -10.64 -28.38
C LEU A 215 -7.05 -10.06 -27.33
N LEU A 216 -7.53 -9.75 -26.12
CA LEU A 216 -6.70 -9.27 -25.01
C LEU A 216 -5.70 -10.32 -24.53
N GLN A 217 -6.12 -11.59 -24.47
CA GLN A 217 -5.23 -12.69 -24.10
C GLN A 217 -4.16 -12.95 -25.16
N GLU A 218 -4.52 -12.91 -26.44
CA GLU A 218 -3.59 -13.02 -27.55
C GLU A 218 -2.59 -11.85 -27.56
N ASP A 219 -3.05 -10.63 -27.34
CA ASP A 219 -2.18 -9.45 -27.26
C ASP A 219 -1.28 -9.47 -26.03
N SER A 220 -1.79 -9.94 -24.89
CA SER A 220 -0.98 -10.18 -23.69
C SER A 220 0.14 -11.18 -23.97
N LEU A 221 -0.20 -12.32 -24.56
CA LEU A 221 0.79 -13.35 -24.89
C LEU A 221 1.83 -12.83 -25.89
N ARG A 222 1.40 -12.12 -26.92
CA ARG A 222 2.24 -11.55 -27.97
C ARG A 222 3.20 -10.48 -27.45
N ARG A 223 2.73 -9.59 -26.58
CA ARG A 223 3.50 -8.42 -26.09
C ARG A 223 4.30 -8.69 -24.83
N THR A 224 3.78 -9.54 -23.93
CA THR A 224 4.38 -9.77 -22.60
C THR A 224 4.91 -11.19 -22.39
N GLY A 225 4.58 -12.13 -23.28
CA GLY A 225 4.92 -13.54 -23.12
C GLY A 225 4.12 -14.26 -22.03
N GLN A 226 3.11 -13.60 -21.46
CA GLN A 226 2.30 -14.13 -20.36
C GLN A 226 0.81 -14.09 -20.70
N SER A 227 0.07 -15.11 -20.28
CA SER A 227 -1.39 -15.11 -20.39
C SER A 227 -2.00 -14.15 -19.37
N LEU A 228 -2.97 -13.37 -19.81
CA LEU A 228 -3.66 -12.41 -18.96
C LEU A 228 -4.57 -13.14 -17.96
N SER A 229 -4.40 -12.86 -16.67
CA SER A 229 -5.18 -13.50 -15.62
C SER A 229 -6.61 -12.95 -15.59
N TYR A 230 -7.61 -13.83 -15.60
CA TYR A 230 -9.01 -13.46 -15.38
C TYR A 230 -9.23 -12.77 -14.02
N ILE A 231 -8.37 -13.04 -13.04
CA ILE A 231 -8.40 -12.38 -11.74
C ILE A 231 -7.97 -10.92 -11.87
N GLU A 232 -6.89 -10.64 -12.61
CA GLU A 232 -6.43 -9.26 -12.84
C GLU A 232 -7.47 -8.45 -13.62
N LEU A 233 -8.13 -9.07 -14.61
CA LEU A 233 -9.23 -8.45 -15.34
C LEU A 233 -10.45 -8.15 -14.46
N SER A 234 -10.76 -9.04 -13.52
CA SER A 234 -11.86 -8.85 -12.57
C SER A 234 -11.57 -7.69 -11.61
N ILE A 235 -10.34 -7.62 -11.09
CA ILE A 235 -9.87 -6.52 -10.24
C ILE A 235 -9.91 -5.20 -11.03
N PHE A 236 -9.41 -5.20 -12.27
CA PHE A 236 -9.48 -4.03 -13.15
C PHE A 236 -10.92 -3.53 -13.35
N GLY A 237 -11.86 -4.43 -13.66
CA GLY A 237 -13.27 -4.07 -13.83
C GLY A 237 -13.91 -3.50 -12.55
N SER A 238 -13.56 -4.03 -11.38
CA SER A 238 -14.01 -3.50 -10.09
C SER A 238 -13.49 -2.08 -9.84
N LEU A 239 -12.21 -1.85 -10.10
CA LEU A 239 -11.59 -0.53 -9.92
C LEU A 239 -12.15 0.51 -10.91
N MET A 240 -12.45 0.11 -12.14
CA MET A 240 -13.13 0.98 -13.11
C MET A 240 -14.54 1.36 -12.65
N ASN A 241 -15.26 0.46 -11.97
CA ASN A 241 -16.55 0.79 -11.36
C ASN A 241 -16.42 1.80 -10.22
N GLU A 242 -15.43 1.63 -9.34
CA GLU A 242 -15.20 2.56 -8.22
C GLU A 242 -14.88 3.97 -8.71
N GLN A 243 -14.05 4.10 -9.74
CA GLN A 243 -13.72 5.40 -10.33
C GLN A 243 -14.94 6.05 -11.01
N LYS A 244 -15.83 5.25 -11.63
CA LYS A 244 -17.09 5.76 -12.20
C LYS A 244 -18.11 6.15 -11.12
N LEU A 245 -18.20 5.40 -10.03
CA LEU A 245 -19.07 5.70 -8.88
C LEU A 245 -18.63 6.98 -8.16
N PHE A 246 -17.31 7.20 -8.04
CA PHE A 246 -16.75 8.44 -7.49
C PHE A 246 -17.13 9.68 -8.31
N LEU A 247 -17.29 9.54 -9.63
CA LEU A 247 -17.79 10.60 -10.50
C LEU A 247 -19.30 10.86 -10.31
N GLN A 248 -20.10 9.81 -10.07
CA GLN A 248 -21.55 9.94 -9.85
C GLN A 248 -21.89 10.54 -8.48
N SER A 249 -21.13 10.20 -7.43
CA SER A 249 -21.31 10.78 -6.08
C SER A 249 -20.92 12.26 -6.02
N ASN A 250 -19.87 12.67 -6.74
CA ASN A 250 -19.46 14.07 -6.82
C ASN A 250 -20.42 14.94 -7.64
N VAL A 251 -21.08 14.38 -8.67
CA VAL A 251 -22.16 15.08 -9.38
C VAL A 251 -23.39 15.25 -8.47
N ALA A 252 -23.75 14.24 -7.66
CA ALA A 252 -24.86 14.36 -6.70
C ALA A 252 -24.57 15.37 -5.56
N ALA A 253 -23.31 15.50 -5.13
CA ALA A 253 -22.86 16.49 -4.15
C ALA A 253 -22.81 17.93 -4.71
N GLN A 254 -22.54 18.10 -6.01
CA GLN A 254 -22.60 19.41 -6.67
C GLN A 254 -24.04 19.87 -6.96
N VAL A 255 -24.98 18.96 -7.21
CA VAL A 255 -26.40 19.34 -7.40
C VAL A 255 -27.07 19.77 -6.08
N THR A 256 -26.64 19.21 -4.94
CA THR A 256 -27.16 19.59 -3.61
C THR A 256 -26.59 20.90 -3.07
N THR A 257 -25.40 21.30 -3.53
CA THR A 257 -24.79 22.60 -3.18
C THR A 257 -25.35 23.75 -4.03
N VAL A 258 -25.68 23.53 -5.29
CA VAL A 258 -26.37 24.55 -6.12
C VAL A 258 -27.83 24.77 -5.67
N ALA A 259 -28.49 23.74 -5.12
CA ALA A 259 -29.83 23.88 -4.57
C ALA A 259 -29.87 24.69 -3.26
N SER A 260 -28.83 24.61 -2.41
CA SER A 260 -28.78 25.35 -1.14
C SER A 260 -28.28 26.79 -1.27
N ASP A 261 -27.47 27.10 -2.29
CA ASP A 261 -27.06 28.49 -2.59
C ASP A 261 -28.16 29.32 -3.26
N ASN A 262 -29.09 28.68 -3.99
CA ASN A 262 -30.25 29.39 -4.55
C ASN A 262 -31.31 29.76 -3.49
N TYR A 263 -31.41 29.04 -2.36
CA TYR A 263 -32.27 29.44 -1.24
C TYR A 263 -31.67 30.57 -0.37
N LYS A 264 -30.33 30.68 -0.30
CA LYS A 264 -29.65 31.79 0.41
C LYS A 264 -29.54 33.07 -0.43
N LYS A 265 -29.49 32.99 -1.76
CA LYS A 265 -29.58 34.18 -2.63
C LYS A 265 -31.00 34.73 -2.79
N CYS A 266 -32.05 33.91 -2.63
CA CYS A 266 -33.43 34.40 -2.67
C CYS A 266 -33.88 35.12 -1.38
N SER A 267 -33.27 34.83 -0.23
CA SER A 267 -33.61 35.49 1.05
C SER A 267 -32.87 36.81 1.32
N LEU A 268 -31.82 37.13 0.55
CA LEU A 268 -31.07 38.39 0.67
C LEU A 268 -31.48 39.47 -0.34
N PHE A 269 -32.36 39.16 -1.30
CA PHE A 269 -32.89 40.14 -2.25
C PHE A 269 -34.31 40.64 -1.95
N CYS A 270 -34.98 40.10 -0.91
CA CYS A 270 -36.36 40.47 -0.57
C CYS A 270 -36.49 41.42 0.65
N CYS A 271 -35.38 41.93 1.20
CA CYS A 271 -35.41 42.85 2.36
C CYS A 271 -34.83 44.24 2.06
N ARG A 272 -34.69 44.61 0.78
CA ARG A 272 -34.19 45.93 0.39
C ARG A 272 -34.76 46.36 -0.96
N ILE A 273 -36.06 46.66 -0.99
CA ILE A 273 -36.75 47.69 -1.78
C ILE A 273 -38.18 47.74 -1.24
N MET A 274 -38.56 48.95 -0.80
CA MET A 274 -39.91 49.53 -0.60
C MET A 274 -41.12 48.62 -0.51
#